data_AF-A0A395NSA6-F1
#
_entry.id   AF-A0A395NSA6-F1
#
_cell.length_a   1.000
_cell.length_b   1.000
_cell.length_c   1.000
_cell.angle_alpha   90.00
_cell.angle_beta   90.00
_cell.angle_gamma   90.00
#
_symmetry.space_group_name_H-M   'P 1'
#
loop_
_entity.id
_entity.type
_entity.pdbx_description
1 polymer ?
#
loop_
_entity_poly.entity_id
_entity_poly.type
_entity_poly.pdbx_seq_one_letter_code
_entity_poly.pdbx_strand_id
1 'polypeptide(L)'
;MDAVRSLVQPITHNLPAPIRDLGVSIVGETCYKALLLDVDVENTECIKLAVSKGLGIGIVGASAVVKVPQILKLLKSKSAEGVSFLSYLLETSAYLISLAYNVRNGFPFSTFGETAFIMGQNVVISILVLNYSGRPATAALFVAALAISAAVLFADNALDMQALSYLQAGAGVLGVASKVPQILAIWQEGGTGQLSAFAVFNYLAGSLSRIFTTLQEVDDKLILYGFISGFALNAILALQMVYYWNAPSAKARGKRKEVIPIDAHGSSTSVSKKGPTTRRRG
;
A
#
# COMPACT_ATOMS: atom_id res chain seq x y z
N MET A 1 -33.73 0.42 18.82
CA MET A 1 -33.17 -0.88 18.40
C MET A 1 -34.26 -1.74 17.77
N ASP A 2 -35.43 -1.86 18.40
CA ASP A 2 -36.55 -2.67 17.89
C ASP A 2 -37.13 -2.21 16.55
N ALA A 3 -37.13 -0.90 16.29
CA ALA A 3 -37.52 -0.34 14.99
C ALA A 3 -36.60 -0.79 13.83
N VAL A 4 -35.30 -0.97 14.10
CA VAL A 4 -34.34 -1.47 13.10
C VAL A 4 -34.50 -2.98 12.92
N ARG A 5 -34.67 -3.73 14.02
CA ARG A 5 -34.90 -5.18 13.95
C ARG A 5 -36.17 -5.51 13.16
N SER A 6 -37.29 -4.85 13.47
CA SER A 6 -38.58 -5.06 12.79
C SER A 6 -38.58 -4.69 11.31
N LEU A 7 -37.74 -3.75 10.87
CA LEU A 7 -37.58 -3.38 9.46
C LEU A 7 -36.63 -4.32 8.69
N VAL A 8 -35.59 -4.85 9.34
CA VAL A 8 -34.52 -5.61 8.68
C VAL A 8 -34.75 -7.13 8.71
N GLN A 9 -35.31 -7.67 9.81
CA GLN A 9 -35.57 -9.11 9.95
C GLN A 9 -36.42 -9.73 8.83
N PRO A 10 -37.48 -9.08 8.32
CA PRO A 10 -38.26 -9.63 7.20
C PRO A 10 -37.44 -9.75 5.92
N ILE A 11 -36.45 -8.88 5.73
CA ILE A 11 -35.58 -8.87 4.56
C ILE A 11 -34.49 -9.94 4.72
N THR A 12 -33.90 -10.06 5.91
CA THR A 12 -32.80 -11.00 6.16
C THR A 12 -33.24 -12.45 6.22
N HIS A 13 -34.44 -12.74 6.75
CA HIS A 13 -35.01 -14.09 6.74
C HIS A 13 -35.42 -14.58 5.35
N ASN A 14 -35.70 -13.65 4.42
CA ASN A 14 -36.08 -13.97 3.04
C ASN A 14 -34.89 -13.93 2.06
N LEU A 15 -33.65 -13.90 2.57
CA LEU A 15 -32.47 -13.93 1.71
C LEU A 15 -32.40 -15.23 0.90
N PRO A 16 -32.18 -15.16 -0.43
CA PRO A 16 -31.98 -16.33 -1.27
C PRO A 16 -30.85 -17.23 -0.75
N ALA A 17 -30.99 -18.54 -0.91
CA ALA A 17 -30.02 -19.53 -0.43
C ALA A 17 -28.56 -19.20 -0.83
N PRO A 18 -28.24 -18.78 -2.07
CA PRO A 18 -26.87 -18.41 -2.43
C PRO A 18 -26.28 -17.27 -1.58
N ILE A 19 -27.09 -16.29 -1.20
CA ILE A 19 -26.64 -15.13 -0.40
C ILE A 19 -26.49 -15.53 1.07
N ARG A 20 -27.43 -16.33 1.57
CA ARG A 20 -27.35 -16.89 2.92
C ARG A 20 -26.12 -17.77 3.08
N ASP A 21 -25.91 -18.70 2.16
CA ASP A 21 -24.82 -19.67 2.22
C ASP A 21 -23.46 -18.96 2.06
N LEU A 22 -23.39 -17.90 1.25
CA LEU A 22 -22.22 -17.02 1.18
C LEU A 22 -21.97 -16.30 2.51
N GLY A 23 -23.01 -15.71 3.13
CA GLY A 23 -22.87 -15.02 4.42
C GLY A 23 -22.44 -15.96 5.54
N VAL A 24 -23.02 -17.17 5.59
CA VAL A 24 -22.63 -18.24 6.51
C VAL A 24 -21.18 -18.67 6.26
N SER A 25 -20.76 -18.80 5.00
CA SER A 25 -19.39 -19.15 4.65
C SER A 25 -18.37 -18.08 5.06
N ILE A 26 -18.76 -16.81 5.15
CA ILE A 26 -17.84 -15.70 5.47
C ILE A 26 -17.71 -15.49 6.98
N VAL A 27 -18.83 -15.47 7.72
CA VAL A 27 -18.86 -15.09 9.15
C VAL A 27 -19.16 -16.28 10.07
N GLY A 28 -19.54 -17.44 9.52
CA GLY A 28 -19.96 -18.63 10.27
C GLY A 28 -21.44 -18.61 10.65
N GLU A 29 -22.02 -19.78 10.90
CA GLU A 29 -23.45 -19.92 11.20
C GLU A 29 -23.90 -19.13 12.43
N THR A 30 -23.08 -19.14 13.48
CA THR A 30 -23.39 -18.49 14.76
C THR A 30 -23.47 -16.98 14.61
N CYS A 31 -22.49 -16.38 13.94
CA CYS A 31 -22.48 -14.93 13.72
C CYS A 31 -23.41 -14.51 12.58
N TYR A 32 -23.67 -15.38 11.60
CA TYR A 32 -24.73 -15.13 10.60
C TYR A 32 -26.10 -15.03 11.28
N LYS A 33 -26.41 -15.97 12.19
CA LYS A 33 -27.65 -15.92 12.97
C LYS A 33 -27.72 -14.68 13.84
N ALA A 34 -26.71 -14.45 14.69
CA ALA A 34 -26.69 -13.29 15.58
C ALA A 34 -26.78 -11.96 14.82
N LEU A 35 -26.00 -11.74 13.75
CA LEU A 35 -25.93 -10.44 13.08
C LEU A 35 -27.01 -10.22 12.03
N LEU A 36 -27.30 -11.22 11.19
CA LEU A 36 -28.21 -11.05 10.04
C LEU A 36 -29.63 -11.48 10.37
N LEU A 37 -29.83 -12.59 11.09
CA LEU A 37 -31.18 -13.06 11.40
C LEU A 37 -31.75 -12.37 12.66
N ASP A 38 -30.97 -12.32 13.74
CA ASP A 38 -31.43 -11.77 15.02
C ASP A 38 -31.16 -10.25 15.16
N VAL A 39 -30.33 -9.68 14.28
CA VAL A 39 -29.90 -8.27 14.29
C VAL A 39 -29.43 -7.89 15.70
N ASP A 40 -28.62 -8.77 16.28
CA ASP A 40 -28.04 -8.64 17.60
C ASP A 40 -26.77 -7.79 17.55
N VAL A 41 -26.97 -6.48 17.68
CA VAL A 41 -25.90 -5.48 17.66
C VAL A 41 -25.12 -5.44 18.99
N GLU A 42 -25.50 -6.26 19.99
CA GLU A 42 -24.77 -6.37 21.25
C GLU A 42 -23.67 -7.44 21.21
N ASN A 43 -23.71 -8.33 20.21
CA ASN A 43 -22.70 -9.36 20.01
C ASN A 43 -21.41 -8.76 19.42
N THR A 44 -20.61 -8.14 20.28
CA THR A 44 -19.39 -7.43 19.90
C THR A 44 -18.33 -8.32 19.24
N GLU A 45 -18.29 -9.61 19.56
CA GLU A 45 -17.37 -10.57 18.93
C GLU A 45 -17.73 -10.81 17.47
N CYS A 46 -19.01 -11.11 17.19
CA CYS A 46 -19.49 -11.27 15.83
C CYS A 46 -19.37 -9.98 15.02
N ILE A 47 -19.64 -8.81 15.61
CA ILE A 47 -19.44 -7.52 14.92
C ILE A 47 -17.98 -7.33 14.52
N LYS A 48 -17.04 -7.56 15.44
CA LYS A 48 -15.60 -7.44 15.15
C LYS A 48 -15.17 -8.39 14.03
N LEU A 49 -15.65 -9.63 14.06
CA LEU A 49 -15.36 -10.61 13.02
C LEU A 49 -15.96 -10.19 11.66
N ALA A 50 -17.22 -9.75 11.64
CA ALA A 50 -17.88 -9.30 10.41
C ALA A 50 -17.19 -8.06 9.81
N VAL A 51 -16.81 -7.09 10.65
CA VAL A 51 -16.01 -5.92 10.23
C VAL A 51 -14.64 -6.37 9.71
N SER A 52 -13.98 -7.31 10.38
CA SER A 52 -12.69 -7.86 9.95
C SER A 52 -12.79 -8.51 8.58
N LYS A 53 -13.75 -9.40 8.37
CA LYS A 53 -13.99 -10.07 7.08
C LYS A 53 -14.32 -9.06 5.98
N GLY A 54 -15.18 -8.08 6.28
CA GLY A 54 -15.54 -7.01 5.36
C GLY A 54 -14.33 -6.17 4.93
N LEU A 55 -13.50 -5.76 5.89
CA LEU A 55 -12.24 -5.07 5.63
C LEU A 55 -11.30 -5.96 4.80
N GLY A 56 -11.09 -7.21 5.19
CA GLY A 56 -10.23 -8.16 4.49
C GLY A 56 -10.64 -8.34 3.02
N ILE A 57 -11.93 -8.62 2.76
CA ILE A 57 -12.48 -8.76 1.40
C ILE A 57 -12.34 -7.45 0.61
N GLY A 58 -12.63 -6.32 1.23
CA GLY A 58 -12.47 -5.01 0.60
C GLY A 58 -11.03 -4.74 0.17
N ILE A 59 -10.06 -5.03 1.04
CA ILE A 59 -8.64 -4.86 0.74
C ILE A 59 -8.20 -5.83 -0.35
N VAL A 60 -8.60 -7.10 -0.29
CA VAL A 60 -8.34 -8.10 -1.34
C VAL A 60 -8.89 -7.63 -2.69
N GLY A 61 -10.13 -7.16 -2.73
CA GLY A 61 -10.77 -6.64 -3.95
C GLY A 61 -10.04 -5.42 -4.51
N ALA A 62 -9.68 -4.45 -3.66
CA ALA A 62 -8.91 -3.29 -4.07
C ALA A 62 -7.54 -3.68 -4.62
N SER A 63 -6.85 -4.63 -3.98
CA SER A 63 -5.51 -5.09 -4.35
C SER A 63 -5.42 -5.64 -5.78
N ALA A 64 -6.50 -6.22 -6.29
CA ALA A 64 -6.58 -6.78 -7.64
C ALA A 64 -6.37 -5.74 -8.76
N VAL A 65 -6.58 -4.45 -8.47
CA VAL A 65 -6.46 -3.36 -9.46
C VAL A 65 -5.33 -2.38 -9.20
N VAL A 66 -4.62 -2.48 -8.05
CA VAL A 66 -3.63 -1.48 -7.62
C VAL A 66 -2.49 -1.29 -8.63
N LYS A 67 -2.00 -2.36 -9.25
CA LYS A 67 -0.86 -2.29 -10.19
C LYS A 67 -1.32 -2.24 -11.66
N VAL A 68 -2.62 -2.35 -11.94
CA VAL A 68 -3.19 -2.28 -13.30
C VAL A 68 -2.80 -0.98 -14.03
N PRO A 69 -2.84 0.22 -13.42
CA PRO A 69 -2.40 1.44 -14.11
C PRO A 69 -0.95 1.37 -14.59
N GLN A 70 -0.06 0.73 -13.82
CA GLN A 70 1.34 0.53 -14.19
C GLN A 70 1.49 -0.45 -15.36
N ILE A 71 0.72 -1.55 -15.35
CA ILE A 71 0.67 -2.51 -16.47
C ILE A 71 0.24 -1.81 -17.75
N LEU A 72 -0.86 -1.05 -17.69
CA LEU A 72 -1.35 -0.29 -18.85
C LEU A 72 -0.34 0.74 -19.36
N LYS A 73 0.39 1.40 -18.44
CA LYS A 73 1.45 2.34 -18.81
C LYS A 73 2.57 1.67 -19.59
N LEU A 74 3.05 0.51 -19.12
CA LEU A 74 4.08 -0.29 -19.79
C LEU A 74 3.62 -0.77 -21.18
N LEU A 75 2.39 -1.28 -21.29
CA LEU A 75 1.83 -1.75 -22.57
C LEU A 75 1.71 -0.61 -23.59
N LYS A 76 1.32 0.59 -23.15
CA LYS A 76 1.18 1.77 -24.00
C LYS A 76 2.52 2.37 -24.41
N SER A 77 3.48 2.46 -23.47
CA SER A 77 4.80 3.03 -23.76
C SER A 77 5.71 2.06 -24.51
N LYS A 78 5.48 0.74 -24.37
CA LYS A 78 6.40 -0.33 -24.80
C LYS A 78 7.84 -0.11 -24.33
N SER A 79 8.00 0.55 -23.18
CA SER A 79 9.29 0.92 -22.60
C SER A 79 9.29 0.65 -21.10
N ALA A 80 10.39 0.08 -20.61
CA ALA A 80 10.64 -0.19 -19.20
C ALA A 80 11.40 0.95 -18.48
N GLU A 81 11.62 2.08 -19.15
CA GLU A 81 12.39 3.19 -18.59
C GLU A 81 11.78 3.72 -17.29
N GLY A 82 12.63 3.94 -16.28
CA GLY A 82 12.23 4.39 -14.95
C GLY A 82 11.57 3.31 -14.07
N VAL A 83 11.48 2.06 -14.53
CA VAL A 83 10.91 0.94 -13.78
C VAL A 83 12.00 -0.04 -13.36
N SER A 84 12.18 -0.22 -12.05
CA SER A 84 13.21 -1.10 -11.49
C SER A 84 12.75 -2.55 -11.45
N PHE A 85 13.30 -3.41 -12.30
CA PHE A 85 13.08 -4.87 -12.23
C PHE A 85 13.45 -5.44 -10.86
N LEU A 86 14.58 -5.01 -10.29
CA LEU A 86 15.05 -5.52 -9.00
C LEU A 86 14.05 -5.25 -7.87
N SER A 87 13.40 -4.08 -7.89
CA SER A 87 12.37 -3.74 -6.90
C SER A 87 11.16 -4.67 -7.00
N TYR A 88 10.70 -4.97 -8.23
CA TYR A 88 9.62 -5.94 -8.44
C TYR A 88 10.03 -7.38 -8.11
N LEU A 89 11.28 -7.76 -8.38
CA LEU A 89 11.82 -9.08 -8.01
C LEU A 89 11.81 -9.28 -6.49
N LEU A 90 12.32 -8.29 -5.74
CA LEU A 90 12.35 -8.34 -4.27
C LEU A 90 10.93 -8.35 -3.68
N GLU A 91 10.03 -7.50 -4.18
CA GLU A 91 8.62 -7.46 -3.75
C GLU A 91 7.91 -8.79 -4.06
N THR A 92 8.12 -9.36 -5.25
CA THR A 92 7.55 -10.67 -5.64
C THR A 92 8.07 -11.80 -4.75
N SER A 93 9.35 -11.79 -4.43
CA SER A 93 9.98 -12.82 -3.59
C SER A 93 9.43 -12.76 -2.15
N ALA A 94 9.33 -11.56 -1.58
CA ALA A 94 8.75 -11.34 -0.25
C ALA A 94 7.28 -11.79 -0.20
N TYR A 95 6.50 -11.50 -1.25
CA TYR A 95 5.11 -11.94 -1.34
C TYR A 95 4.95 -13.44 -1.53
N LEU A 96 5.85 -14.10 -2.28
CA LEU A 96 5.82 -15.55 -2.41
C LEU A 96 6.10 -16.24 -1.06
N ILE A 97 7.09 -15.76 -0.31
CA ILE A 97 7.38 -16.24 1.05
C ILE A 97 6.16 -16.07 1.95
N SER A 98 5.56 -14.88 1.95
CA SER A 98 4.37 -14.59 2.76
C SER A 98 3.17 -15.45 2.36
N LEU A 99 2.96 -15.71 1.08
CA LEU A 99 1.91 -16.61 0.62
C LEU A 99 2.12 -18.03 1.12
N ALA A 100 3.33 -18.58 0.96
CA ALA A 100 3.65 -19.91 1.46
C ALA A 100 3.46 -20.01 2.97
N TYR A 101 3.94 -19.01 3.73
CA TYR A 101 3.78 -18.96 5.18
C TYR A 101 2.32 -18.95 5.61
N ASN A 102 1.49 -18.09 5.01
CA ASN A 102 0.08 -17.99 5.38
C ASN A 102 -0.73 -19.23 4.99
N VAL A 103 -0.47 -19.80 3.81
CA VAL A 103 -1.15 -21.01 3.34
C VAL A 103 -0.79 -22.22 4.20
N ARG A 104 0.49 -22.40 4.55
CA ARG A 104 0.94 -23.54 5.37
C ARG A 104 0.48 -23.47 6.82
N ASN A 105 0.27 -22.27 7.35
CA ASN A 105 -0.38 -22.08 8.65
C ASN A 105 -1.92 -22.22 8.60
N GLY A 106 -2.51 -22.40 7.41
CA GLY A 106 -3.95 -22.54 7.26
C GLY A 106 -4.75 -21.27 7.58
N PHE A 107 -4.13 -20.08 7.46
CA PHE A 107 -4.82 -18.83 7.75
C PHE A 107 -5.95 -18.54 6.75
N PRO A 108 -6.97 -17.76 7.12
CA PRO A 108 -8.07 -17.44 6.22
C PRO A 108 -7.61 -16.59 5.04
N PHE A 109 -8.09 -16.86 3.82
CA PHE A 109 -7.71 -16.09 2.62
C PHE A 109 -7.98 -14.58 2.74
N SER A 110 -8.96 -14.15 3.53
CA SER A 110 -9.24 -12.73 3.82
C SER A 110 -8.03 -11.99 4.42
N THR A 111 -7.12 -12.69 5.10
CA THR A 111 -6.01 -12.08 5.84
C THR A 111 -4.75 -11.88 5.00
N PHE A 112 -4.58 -12.64 3.91
CA PHE A 112 -3.38 -12.58 3.05
C PHE A 112 -3.67 -12.59 1.55
N GLY A 113 -4.94 -12.69 1.13
CA GLY A 113 -5.32 -12.81 -0.28
C GLY A 113 -4.87 -11.63 -1.14
N GLU A 114 -4.68 -10.46 -0.55
CA GLU A 114 -4.10 -9.30 -1.25
C GLU A 114 -2.70 -9.61 -1.80
N THR A 115 -1.93 -10.39 -1.05
CA THR A 115 -0.56 -10.75 -1.39
C THR A 115 -0.54 -11.58 -2.67
N ALA A 116 -1.52 -12.48 -2.85
CA ALA A 116 -1.67 -13.29 -4.06
C ALA A 116 -1.94 -12.41 -5.30
N PHE A 117 -2.91 -11.49 -5.20
CA PHE A 117 -3.26 -10.62 -6.31
C PHE A 117 -2.14 -9.65 -6.69
N ILE A 118 -1.48 -9.04 -5.71
CA ILE A 118 -0.37 -8.11 -6.00
C ILE A 118 0.84 -8.87 -6.54
N MET A 119 1.15 -10.06 -6.00
CA MET A 119 2.23 -10.90 -6.53
C MET A 119 1.98 -11.26 -8.00
N GLY A 120 0.76 -11.69 -8.36
CA GLY A 120 0.41 -11.98 -9.75
C GLY A 120 0.62 -10.78 -10.67
N GLN A 121 0.20 -9.59 -10.25
CA GLN A 121 0.44 -8.36 -11.01
C GLN A 121 1.93 -8.01 -11.11
N ASN A 122 2.72 -8.24 -10.06
CA ASN A 122 4.18 -8.02 -10.06
C ASN A 122 4.92 -8.96 -11.01
N VAL A 123 4.47 -10.21 -11.15
CA VAL A 123 5.00 -11.15 -12.14
C VAL A 123 4.75 -10.62 -13.55
N VAL A 124 3.53 -10.17 -13.84
CA VAL A 124 3.19 -9.57 -15.14
C VAL A 124 4.07 -8.34 -15.43
N ILE A 125 4.22 -7.44 -14.46
CA ILE A 125 5.08 -6.26 -14.61
C ILE A 125 6.53 -6.66 -14.85
N SER A 126 7.06 -7.60 -14.08
CA SER A 126 8.43 -8.10 -14.22
C SER A 126 8.70 -8.66 -15.62
N ILE A 127 7.76 -9.45 -16.15
CA ILE A 127 7.85 -10.00 -17.51
C ILE A 127 7.85 -8.87 -18.55
N LEU A 128 6.93 -7.91 -18.44
CA LEU A 128 6.87 -6.76 -19.35
C LEU A 128 8.15 -5.92 -19.31
N VAL A 129 8.67 -5.64 -18.12
CA VAL A 129 9.90 -4.87 -17.90
C VAL A 129 11.09 -5.56 -18.58
N LEU A 130 11.27 -6.87 -18.38
CA LEU A 130 12.37 -7.61 -18.99
C LEU A 130 12.23 -7.74 -20.51
N ASN A 131 11.02 -7.97 -21.03
CA ASN A 131 10.76 -8.02 -22.46
C ASN A 131 11.03 -6.67 -23.15
N TYR A 132 10.53 -5.57 -22.60
CA TYR A 132 10.76 -4.23 -23.15
C TYR A 132 12.18 -3.71 -22.92
N SER A 133 12.96 -4.35 -22.04
CA SER A 133 14.41 -4.10 -21.89
C SER A 133 15.26 -4.95 -22.85
N GLY A 134 14.65 -5.71 -23.77
CA GLY A 134 15.37 -6.57 -24.72
C GLY A 134 15.96 -7.84 -24.09
N ARG A 135 15.44 -8.29 -22.94
CA ARG A 135 15.95 -9.46 -22.20
C ARG A 135 14.89 -10.56 -22.00
N PRO A 136 14.25 -11.08 -23.07
CA PRO A 136 13.19 -12.08 -22.94
C PRO A 136 13.66 -13.40 -22.32
N ALA A 137 14.92 -13.80 -22.55
CA ALA A 137 15.50 -14.99 -21.92
C ALA A 137 15.53 -14.88 -20.39
N THR A 138 15.86 -13.69 -19.86
CA THR A 138 15.81 -13.47 -18.41
C THR A 138 14.39 -13.48 -17.85
N ALA A 139 13.38 -13.13 -18.66
CA ALA A 139 11.98 -13.23 -18.25
C ALA A 139 11.56 -14.70 -18.08
N ALA A 140 11.96 -15.57 -19.01
CA ALA A 140 11.73 -17.00 -18.90
C ALA A 140 12.45 -17.60 -17.67
N LEU A 141 13.70 -17.22 -17.44
CA LEU A 141 14.47 -17.63 -16.26
C LEU A 141 13.81 -17.16 -14.95
N PHE A 142 13.33 -15.92 -14.91
CA PHE A 142 12.61 -15.39 -13.76
C PHE A 142 11.36 -16.22 -13.44
N VAL A 143 10.54 -16.54 -14.45
CA VAL A 143 9.33 -17.36 -14.25
C VAL A 143 9.69 -18.76 -13.80
N ALA A 144 10.69 -19.39 -14.40
CA ALA A 144 11.16 -20.72 -13.98
C ALA A 144 11.69 -20.71 -12.54
N ALA A 145 12.52 -19.73 -12.18
CA ALA A 145 13.05 -19.58 -10.82
C ALA A 145 11.93 -19.33 -9.80
N LEU A 146 10.90 -18.56 -10.16
CA LEU A 146 9.75 -18.32 -9.31
C LEU A 146 8.92 -19.59 -9.09
N ALA A 147 8.70 -20.39 -10.15
CA ALA A 147 8.00 -21.66 -10.06
C ALA A 147 8.74 -22.67 -9.18
N ILE A 148 10.06 -22.77 -9.32
CA ILE A 148 10.91 -23.63 -8.47
C ILE A 148 10.86 -23.15 -7.01
N SER A 149 11.01 -21.84 -6.79
CA SER A 149 10.93 -21.24 -5.45
C SER A 149 9.58 -21.54 -4.80
N ALA A 150 8.49 -21.43 -5.56
CA ALA A 150 7.16 -21.78 -5.08
C ALA A 150 7.08 -23.26 -4.71
N ALA A 151 7.52 -24.16 -5.59
CA ALA A 151 7.51 -25.59 -5.31
C ALA A 151 8.26 -25.94 -4.00
N VAL A 152 9.41 -25.31 -3.75
CA VAL A 152 10.18 -25.50 -2.51
C VAL A 152 9.47 -24.93 -1.29
N LEU A 153 8.97 -23.69 -1.36
CA LEU A 153 8.37 -23.02 -0.21
C LEU A 153 7.06 -23.66 0.26
N PHE A 154 6.27 -24.21 -0.67
CA PHE A 154 5.01 -24.88 -0.40
C PHE A 154 5.17 -26.37 -0.04
N ALA A 155 6.35 -26.96 -0.26
CA ALA A 155 6.60 -28.36 0.03
C ALA A 155 7.11 -28.57 1.46
N ASP A 156 6.31 -29.22 2.31
CA ASP A 156 6.63 -29.46 3.72
C ASP A 156 7.90 -30.29 3.93
N ASN A 157 8.25 -31.15 2.96
CA ASN A 157 9.45 -31.98 3.01
C ASN A 157 10.72 -31.25 2.55
N ALA A 158 10.60 -30.10 1.88
CA ALA A 158 11.74 -29.35 1.36
C ALA A 158 12.17 -28.22 2.31
N LEU A 159 11.21 -27.57 2.97
CA LEU A 159 11.46 -26.44 3.86
C LEU A 159 10.52 -26.50 5.06
N ASP A 160 11.08 -26.53 6.26
CA ASP A 160 10.29 -26.65 7.49
C ASP A 160 9.66 -25.31 7.91
N MET A 161 8.67 -25.35 8.81
CA MET A 161 7.98 -24.14 9.26
C MET A 161 8.92 -23.17 9.99
N GLN A 162 9.99 -23.66 10.62
CA GLN A 162 10.96 -22.81 11.31
C GLN A 162 11.76 -21.96 10.32
N ALA A 163 12.32 -22.57 9.27
CA ALA A 163 12.99 -21.84 8.20
C ALA A 163 12.04 -20.86 7.50
N LEU A 164 10.79 -21.28 7.25
CA LEU A 164 9.79 -20.42 6.62
C LEU A 164 9.45 -19.20 7.48
N SER A 165 9.41 -19.37 8.81
CA SER A 165 9.20 -18.29 9.77
C SER A 165 10.34 -17.26 9.73
N TYR A 166 11.59 -17.71 9.60
CA TYR A 166 12.73 -16.79 9.43
C TYR A 166 12.67 -16.04 8.11
N LEU A 167 12.28 -16.71 7.02
CA LEU A 167 12.07 -16.05 5.73
C LEU A 167 10.96 -15.01 5.81
N GLN A 168 9.84 -15.34 6.47
CA GLN A 168 8.72 -14.41 6.67
C GLN A 168 9.12 -13.22 7.54
N ALA A 169 9.88 -13.45 8.62
CA ALA A 169 10.44 -12.38 9.44
C ALA A 169 11.35 -11.48 8.61
N GLY A 170 12.23 -12.04 7.79
CA GLY A 170 13.10 -11.31 6.88
C GLY A 170 12.31 -10.46 5.87
N ALA A 171 11.26 -11.02 5.27
CA ALA A 171 10.37 -10.30 4.35
C ALA A 171 9.70 -9.10 5.05
N GLY A 172 9.19 -9.31 6.28
CA GLY A 172 8.62 -8.23 7.10
C GLY A 172 9.63 -7.15 7.43
N VAL A 173 10.83 -7.52 7.89
CA VAL A 173 11.92 -6.60 8.23
C VAL A 173 12.34 -5.78 7.01
N LEU A 174 12.49 -6.39 5.84
CA LEU A 174 12.81 -5.68 4.60
C LEU A 174 11.73 -4.66 4.23
N GLY A 175 10.45 -5.04 4.37
CA GLY A 175 9.32 -4.15 4.14
C GLY A 175 9.34 -2.92 5.05
N VAL A 176 9.61 -3.12 6.33
CA VAL A 176 9.73 -2.04 7.34
C VAL A 176 10.97 -1.18 7.06
N ALA A 177 12.13 -1.80 6.87
CA ALA A 177 13.38 -1.12 6.62
C ALA A 177 13.34 -0.21 5.38
N SER A 178 12.56 -0.59 4.35
CA SER A 178 12.39 0.23 3.13
C SER A 178 11.84 1.64 3.38
N LYS A 179 11.12 1.84 4.51
CA LYS A 179 10.53 3.13 4.88
C LYS A 179 11.50 4.04 5.63
N VAL A 180 12.55 3.48 6.24
CA VAL A 180 13.52 4.22 7.06
C VAL A 180 14.29 5.28 6.24
N PRO A 181 14.84 4.97 5.05
CA PRO A 181 15.49 5.99 4.22
C PRO A 181 14.56 7.15 3.87
N GLN A 182 13.28 6.87 3.62
CA GLN A 182 12.29 7.90 3.32
C GLN A 182 12.02 8.81 4.52
N ILE A 183 11.88 8.25 5.72
CA ILE A 183 11.70 9.01 6.97
C ILE A 183 12.90 9.94 7.23
N LEU A 184 14.12 9.41 7.05
CA LEU A 184 15.35 10.16 7.26
C LEU A 184 15.52 11.28 6.22
N ALA A 185 15.20 11.01 4.96
CA ALA A 185 15.26 12.01 3.90
C ALA A 185 14.31 13.19 4.17
N ILE A 186 13.07 12.93 4.59
CA ILE A 186 12.09 13.98 4.92
C ILE A 186 12.60 14.85 6.08
N TRP A 187 13.19 14.22 7.10
CA TRP A 187 13.77 14.92 8.23
C TRP A 187 14.94 15.83 7.82
N GLN A 188 15.86 15.32 7.00
CA GLN A 188 17.04 16.05 6.54
C GLN A 188 16.67 17.21 5.59
N GLU A 189 15.73 16.99 4.67
CA GLU A 189 15.27 18.00 3.73
C GLU A 189 14.34 19.06 4.39
N GLY A 190 13.74 18.71 5.53
CA GLY A 190 12.78 19.56 6.23
C GLY A 190 11.51 19.81 5.43
N GLY A 191 11.08 18.82 4.65
CA GLY A 191 9.93 18.90 3.75
C GLY A 191 9.59 17.54 3.11
N THR A 192 8.34 17.34 2.72
CA THR A 192 7.84 16.06 2.17
C THR A 192 8.00 15.94 0.66
N GLY A 193 8.39 17.03 -0.03
CA GLY A 193 8.73 17.03 -1.44
C GLY A 193 7.55 16.67 -2.35
N GLN A 194 7.67 15.56 -3.09
CA GLN A 194 6.64 15.03 -3.98
C GLN A 194 5.85 13.86 -3.34
N LEU A 195 6.03 13.63 -2.04
CA LEU A 195 5.30 12.59 -1.35
C LEU A 195 3.80 12.91 -1.31
N SER A 196 2.97 11.96 -1.74
CA SER A 196 1.52 12.12 -1.75
C SER A 196 0.93 11.94 -0.36
N ALA A 197 0.23 12.97 0.14
CA ALA A 197 -0.45 12.91 1.44
C ALA A 197 -1.47 11.78 1.46
N PHE A 198 -2.23 11.67 0.36
CA PHE A 198 -3.21 10.61 0.15
C PHE A 198 -2.57 9.21 0.27
N ALA A 199 -1.38 9.00 -0.33
CA ALA A 199 -0.69 7.73 -0.22
C ALA A 199 -0.23 7.44 1.22
N VAL A 200 0.34 8.42 1.91
CA VAL A 200 0.83 8.27 3.29
C VAL A 200 -0.31 7.91 4.25
N PHE A 201 -1.43 8.63 4.20
CA PHE A 201 -2.58 8.34 5.06
C PHE A 201 -3.27 7.01 4.70
N ASN A 202 -3.33 6.64 3.42
CA ASN A 202 -3.84 5.33 3.03
C ASN A 202 -2.94 4.19 3.51
N TYR A 203 -1.61 4.35 3.48
CA TYR A 203 -0.71 3.35 4.06
C TYR A 203 -0.90 3.23 5.57
N LEU A 204 -1.11 4.34 6.27
CA LEU A 204 -1.44 4.31 7.70
C LEU A 204 -2.75 3.57 7.97
N ALA A 205 -3.84 3.94 7.27
CA ALA A 205 -5.14 3.30 7.43
C ALA A 205 -5.13 1.82 7.03
N GLY A 206 -4.44 1.47 5.94
CA GLY A 206 -4.30 0.09 5.49
C GLY A 206 -3.51 -0.77 6.47
N SER A 207 -2.39 -0.25 7.01
CA SER A 207 -1.62 -0.98 8.03
C SER A 207 -2.40 -1.14 9.35
N LEU A 208 -3.18 -0.15 9.77
CA LEU A 208 -4.09 -0.28 10.91
C LEU A 208 -5.16 -1.34 10.67
N SER A 209 -5.76 -1.34 9.47
CA SER A 209 -6.75 -2.35 9.08
C SER A 209 -6.15 -3.75 9.15
N ARG A 210 -4.90 -3.93 8.70
CA ARG A 210 -4.19 -5.21 8.78
C ARG A 210 -3.89 -5.66 10.21
N ILE A 211 -3.54 -4.74 11.12
CA ILE A 211 -3.41 -5.07 12.55
C ILE A 211 -4.75 -5.58 13.09
N PHE A 212 -5.84 -4.84 12.81
CA PHE A 212 -7.16 -5.24 13.27
C PHE A 212 -7.57 -6.61 12.72
N THR A 213 -7.44 -6.84 11.41
CA THR A 213 -7.83 -8.13 10.82
C THR A 213 -6.98 -9.29 11.34
N THR A 214 -5.70 -9.06 11.58
CA THR A 214 -4.81 -10.08 12.15
C THR A 214 -5.22 -10.43 13.57
N LEU A 215 -5.47 -9.42 14.43
CA LEU A 215 -5.94 -9.66 15.80
C LEU A 215 -7.27 -10.42 15.87
N GLN A 216 -8.14 -10.28 14.87
CA GLN A 216 -9.44 -10.96 14.84
C GLN A 216 -9.40 -12.34 14.18
N GLU A 217 -8.51 -12.58 13.21
CA GLU A 217 -8.55 -13.77 12.35
C GLU A 217 -7.29 -14.66 12.42
N VAL A 218 -6.20 -14.19 13.02
CA VAL A 218 -4.88 -14.85 12.98
C VAL A 218 -4.22 -14.82 14.36
N ASP A 219 -4.00 -15.98 14.97
CA ASP A 219 -3.22 -16.10 16.20
C ASP A 219 -1.71 -16.26 15.92
N ASP A 220 -1.13 -15.27 15.23
CA ASP A 220 0.28 -15.28 14.83
C ASP A 220 0.98 -13.97 15.21
N LYS A 221 1.88 -14.09 16.19
CA LYS A 221 2.64 -12.94 16.71
C LYS A 221 3.65 -12.39 15.70
N LEU A 222 4.19 -13.23 14.82
CA LEU A 222 5.17 -12.80 13.83
C LEU A 222 4.52 -11.87 12.81
N ILE A 223 3.37 -12.27 12.25
CA ILE A 223 2.59 -11.44 11.32
C ILE A 223 2.12 -10.17 12.03
N LEU A 224 1.58 -10.30 13.25
CA LEU A 224 1.09 -9.17 14.03
C LEU A 224 2.18 -8.12 14.29
N TYR A 225 3.35 -8.52 14.76
CA TYR A 225 4.46 -7.59 14.99
C TYR A 225 5.00 -6.98 13.69
N GLY A 226 4.95 -7.73 12.58
CA GLY A 226 5.23 -7.20 11.25
C GLY A 226 4.29 -6.04 10.87
N PHE A 227 2.97 -6.19 11.10
CA PHE A 227 2.02 -5.11 10.83
C PHE A 227 2.13 -3.95 11.81
N ILE A 228 2.38 -4.21 13.10
CA ILE A 228 2.58 -3.16 14.12
C ILE A 228 3.80 -2.30 13.79
N SER A 229 4.93 -2.93 13.44
CA SER A 229 6.14 -2.20 13.05
C SER A 229 5.95 -1.39 11.76
N GLY A 230 5.27 -1.96 10.77
CA GLY A 230 4.88 -1.24 9.55
C GLY A 230 3.97 -0.04 9.82
N PHE A 231 2.98 -0.19 10.70
CA PHE A 231 2.09 0.89 11.12
C PHE A 231 2.86 2.00 11.85
N ALA A 232 3.75 1.66 12.77
CA ALA A 232 4.57 2.64 13.49
C ALA A 232 5.37 3.53 12.53
N LEU A 233 6.03 2.94 11.51
CA LEU A 233 6.76 3.73 10.52
C LEU A 233 5.83 4.55 9.62
N ASN A 234 4.68 4.02 9.22
CA ASN A 234 3.67 4.79 8.48
C ASN A 234 3.13 5.96 9.32
N ALA A 235 3.01 5.78 10.64
CA ALA A 235 2.57 6.84 11.55
C ALA A 235 3.62 7.95 11.64
N ILE A 236 4.91 7.60 11.71
CA ILE A 236 5.99 8.58 11.64
C ILE A 236 5.93 9.37 10.33
N LEU A 237 5.77 8.69 9.18
CA LEU A 237 5.62 9.37 7.88
C LEU A 237 4.40 10.29 7.85
N ALA A 238 3.26 9.87 8.42
CA ALA A 238 2.06 10.69 8.50
C ALA A 238 2.26 11.91 9.40
N LEU A 239 2.93 11.75 10.55
CA LEU A 239 3.28 12.85 11.43
C LEU A 239 4.24 13.84 10.75
N GLN A 240 5.26 13.35 10.04
CA GLN A 240 6.14 14.19 9.23
C GLN A 240 5.35 14.91 8.13
N MET A 241 4.37 14.25 7.51
CA MET A 241 3.51 14.85 6.49
C MET A 241 2.71 16.02 7.04
N VAL A 242 2.11 15.87 8.23
CA VAL A 242 1.37 16.94 8.91
C VAL A 242 2.30 18.04 9.39
N TYR A 243 3.44 17.69 9.98
CA TYR A 243 4.40 18.67 10.51
C TYR A 243 4.99 19.56 9.42
N TYR A 244 5.36 18.98 8.28
CA TYR A 244 5.93 19.69 7.14
C TYR A 244 4.90 20.13 6.09
N TRP A 245 3.60 20.11 6.40
CA TRP A 245 2.52 20.39 5.46
C TRP A 245 2.67 21.73 4.72
N ASN A 246 3.16 22.76 5.43
CA ASN A 246 3.39 24.10 4.91
C ASN A 246 4.88 24.45 4.79
N ALA A 247 5.77 23.46 4.88
CA ALA A 247 7.20 23.72 4.79
C ALA A 247 7.57 24.19 3.36
N PRO A 248 8.34 25.28 3.21
CA PRO A 248 8.77 25.73 1.89
C PRO A 248 9.60 24.63 1.23
N SER A 249 9.19 24.19 0.03
CA SER A 249 9.95 23.19 -0.73
C SER A 249 11.40 23.62 -0.93
N ALA A 250 12.33 22.68 -1.07
CA ALA A 250 13.74 22.99 -1.36
C ALA A 250 13.90 23.90 -2.60
N LYS A 251 12.99 23.81 -3.59
CA LYS A 251 12.91 24.75 -4.73
C LYS A 251 12.56 26.19 -4.32
N ALA A 252 11.72 26.38 -3.30
CA ALA A 252 11.41 27.69 -2.74
C ALA A 252 12.56 28.25 -1.88
N ARG A 253 13.30 27.38 -1.17
CA ARG A 253 14.51 27.78 -0.42
C ARG A 253 15.67 28.18 -1.34
N GLY A 254 15.84 27.52 -2.49
CA GLY A 254 16.81 27.91 -3.52
C GLY A 254 16.54 29.31 -4.09
N LYS A 255 15.28 29.61 -4.43
CA LYS A 255 14.87 30.96 -4.89
C LYS A 255 14.97 32.04 -3.80
N ARG A 256 14.77 31.68 -2.53
CA ARG A 256 14.84 32.64 -1.40
C ARG A 256 16.29 33.02 -1.04
N LYS A 257 17.28 32.15 -1.31
CA LYS A 257 18.70 32.49 -1.13
C LYS A 257 19.25 33.44 -2.22
N GLU A 258 18.60 33.54 -3.36
CA GLU A 258 19.01 34.44 -4.46
C GLU A 258 18.48 35.87 -4.29
N VAL A 259 17.48 36.08 -3.42
CA VAL A 259 17.05 37.44 -3.03
C VAL A 259 17.93 37.93 -1.88
N ILE A 260 19.14 38.38 -2.23
CA ILE A 260 19.95 39.21 -1.34
C ILE A 260 19.16 40.52 -1.12
N PRO A 261 18.87 40.94 0.12
CA PRO A 261 18.31 42.26 0.39
C PRO A 261 19.39 43.29 0.08
N ILE A 262 19.15 44.16 -0.90
CA ILE A 262 19.92 45.40 -1.06
C ILE A 262 19.38 46.36 0.01
N ASP A 263 20.06 46.42 1.15
CA ASP A 263 19.83 47.46 2.14
C ASP A 263 20.32 48.82 1.62
N ALA A 264 19.55 49.84 1.97
CA ALA A 264 19.66 51.21 1.50
C ALA A 264 20.82 51.99 2.16
N HIS A 265 21.50 52.85 1.38
CA HIS A 265 21.80 54.23 1.83
C HIS A 265 22.26 55.15 0.68
N GLY A 266 21.57 56.29 0.55
CA GLY A 266 22.17 57.60 0.27
C GLY A 266 22.32 58.04 -1.19
N SER A 267 21.40 58.89 -1.68
CA SER A 267 21.68 60.32 -1.88
C SER A 267 20.62 60.96 -2.79
N SER A 268 19.99 62.00 -2.25
CA SER A 268 19.20 62.97 -2.98
C SER A 268 20.06 63.75 -3.99
N THR A 269 19.65 63.81 -5.25
CA THR A 269 19.75 65.05 -6.04
C THR A 269 18.90 65.00 -7.31
N SER A 270 18.14 66.06 -7.49
CA SER A 270 17.40 66.47 -8.69
C SER A 270 18.24 66.46 -9.97
N VAL A 271 17.62 66.17 -11.13
CA VAL A 271 17.51 67.07 -12.29
C VAL A 271 16.72 66.37 -13.43
N SER A 272 15.77 67.13 -13.97
CA SER A 272 14.93 66.84 -15.13
C SER A 272 15.72 66.84 -16.46
N LYS A 273 15.33 65.99 -17.42
CA LYS A 273 15.28 66.36 -18.86
C LYS A 273 14.43 65.39 -19.69
N LYS A 274 13.49 65.98 -20.43
CA LYS A 274 12.57 65.40 -21.43
C LYS A 274 13.28 65.05 -22.75
N GLY A 275 12.72 64.06 -23.46
CA GLY A 275 12.68 63.99 -24.94
C GLY A 275 13.33 62.73 -25.55
N PRO A 276 12.64 62.06 -26.48
CA PRO A 276 13.10 62.20 -27.86
C PRO A 276 11.98 62.56 -28.84
N THR A 277 12.31 63.49 -29.72
CA THR A 277 11.48 63.98 -30.83
C THR A 277 11.73 63.10 -32.06
N THR A 278 10.66 62.86 -32.80
CA THR A 278 10.58 62.19 -34.10
C THR A 278 11.59 62.70 -35.15
N ARG A 279 12.15 61.81 -35.99
CA ARG A 279 12.34 62.12 -37.43
C ARG A 279 12.51 60.88 -38.30
N ARG A 280 11.54 60.67 -39.19
CA ARG A 280 11.58 59.81 -40.38
C ARG A 280 11.77 60.72 -41.60
N ARG A 281 12.81 60.47 -42.41
CA ARG A 281 12.82 60.51 -43.89
C ARG A 281 14.24 60.58 -44.43
N GLY A 282 14.54 59.59 -45.27
CA GLY A 282 15.58 59.47 -46.28
C GLY A 282 15.13 58.29 -47.13
#